data_AF-A0A918GH16-F1
#
_entry.id   AF-A0A918GH16-F1
#
_cell.length_a   1.000
_cell.length_b   1.000
_cell.length_c   1.000
_cell.angle_alpha   90.00
_cell.angle_beta   90.00
_cell.angle_gamma   90.00
#
_symmetry.space_group_name_H-M   'P 1'
#
loop_
_entity.id
_entity.type
_entity.pdbx_description
1 polymer ?
#
loop_
_entity_poly.entity_id
_entity_poly.type
_entity_poly.pdbx_seq_one_letter_code
_entity_poly.pdbx_strand_id
1 'polypeptide(L)'
;MERIWDEGAYVGATVPASLVYLVEGGWTTGPADALLLREMYGSGWRDDWSPQNVASHELEVNDVWIPPDGLDGPEELLLTQMAARARRFAVEVLRSAEGMLAAELLVAVISVEVESGIPEDGATVKFCTRRGGFPGYYDDLERYGLYGMAIVEAADVVTW
;
A
#
# COMPACT_ATOMS: atom_id res chain seq x y z
N MET A 1 17.31 -10.93 3.67
CA MET A 1 16.64 -9.66 3.36
C MET A 1 16.95 -8.73 4.53
N GLU A 2 17.71 -7.68 4.28
CA GLU A 2 18.13 -6.73 5.33
C GLU A 2 16.91 -5.91 5.74
N ARG A 3 16.70 -5.72 7.05
CA ARG A 3 15.57 -4.93 7.57
C ARG A 3 15.83 -3.47 7.21
N ILE A 4 15.12 -2.96 6.21
CA ILE A 4 15.23 -1.57 5.71
C ILE A 4 14.64 -0.55 6.73
N TRP A 5 14.04 -1.02 7.83
CA TRP A 5 13.25 -0.20 8.74
C TRP A 5 13.73 -0.37 10.19
N ASP A 6 14.18 0.73 10.81
CA ASP A 6 14.49 0.79 12.24
C ASP A 6 13.24 1.18 13.04
N GLU A 7 12.66 0.22 13.76
CA GLU A 7 11.38 0.32 14.47
C GLU A 7 11.32 1.46 15.51
N GLY A 8 12.47 1.89 16.02
CA GLY A 8 12.57 2.94 17.04
C GLY A 8 12.26 4.36 16.55
N ALA A 9 12.31 4.63 15.25
CA ALA A 9 12.16 5.98 14.69
C ALA A 9 10.69 6.40 14.45
N TYR A 10 9.71 5.52 14.68
CA TYR A 10 8.37 5.63 14.10
C TYR A 10 7.21 5.73 15.10
N VAL A 11 7.51 5.95 16.38
CA VAL A 11 6.51 6.08 17.45
C VAL A 11 5.69 7.36 17.24
N GLY A 12 4.52 7.24 16.60
CA GLY A 12 3.56 8.36 16.45
C GLY A 12 2.85 8.47 15.10
N ALA A 13 3.24 7.71 14.08
CA ALA A 13 2.54 7.74 12.79
C ALA A 13 1.11 7.21 12.94
N THR A 14 0.12 8.05 12.63
CA THR A 14 -1.30 7.70 12.62
C THR A 14 -1.83 7.58 11.20
N VAL A 15 -2.85 6.75 11.01
CA VAL A 15 -3.64 6.77 9.77
C VAL A 15 -4.30 8.15 9.64
N PRO A 16 -4.20 8.84 8.49
CA PRO A 16 -4.91 10.09 8.27
C PRO A 16 -6.42 9.92 8.53
N ALA A 17 -7.04 10.87 9.23
CA ALA A 17 -8.46 10.79 9.57
C ALA A 17 -9.35 10.63 8.33
N SER A 18 -8.96 11.24 7.21
CA SER A 18 -9.63 11.13 5.91
C SER A 18 -9.57 9.72 5.31
N LEU A 19 -8.71 8.83 5.79
CA LEU A 19 -8.53 7.46 5.26
C LEU A 19 -8.99 6.37 6.23
N VAL A 20 -9.42 6.72 7.44
CA VAL A 20 -9.90 5.75 8.44
C VAL A 20 -11.07 4.92 7.90
N TYR A 21 -11.95 5.54 7.10
CA TYR A 21 -13.08 4.85 6.50
C TYR A 21 -12.67 3.69 5.57
N LEU A 22 -11.50 3.76 4.91
CA LEU A 22 -10.99 2.65 4.09
C LEU A 22 -10.53 1.47 4.95
N VAL A 23 -9.90 1.76 6.09
CA VAL A 23 -9.47 0.72 7.05
C VAL A 23 -10.68 0.05 7.68
N GLU A 24 -11.66 0.84 8.12
CA GLU A 24 -12.87 0.33 8.78
C GLU A 24 -13.84 -0.35 7.80
N GLY A 25 -13.95 0.16 6.57
CA GLY A 25 -14.72 -0.48 5.50
C GLY A 25 -14.11 -1.81 5.08
N GLY A 26 -12.78 -1.91 5.17
CA GLY A 26 -12.02 -3.11 4.92
C GLY A 26 -12.18 -3.63 3.50
N TRP A 27 -12.13 -4.95 3.39
CA TRP A 27 -12.07 -5.63 2.10
C TRP A 27 -13.39 -6.28 1.71
N THR A 28 -13.51 -6.59 0.43
CA THR A 28 -14.56 -7.41 -0.17
C THR A 28 -13.98 -8.29 -1.27
N THR A 29 -14.70 -9.37 -1.59
CA THR A 29 -14.34 -10.27 -2.69
C THR A 29 -15.15 -9.87 -3.91
N GLY A 30 -14.46 -9.45 -4.97
CA GLY A 30 -15.03 -9.12 -6.27
C GLY A 30 -14.99 -10.29 -7.25
N PRO A 31 -15.34 -10.03 -8.53
CA PRO A 31 -15.22 -10.99 -9.63
C PRO A 31 -13.83 -11.62 -9.74
N ALA A 32 -13.77 -12.86 -10.23
CA ALA A 32 -12.53 -13.65 -10.33
C ALA A 32 -11.76 -13.75 -8.98
N ASP A 33 -12.52 -13.76 -7.87
CA ASP A 33 -12.03 -13.78 -6.48
C ASP A 33 -11.09 -12.62 -6.14
N ALA A 34 -11.19 -11.49 -6.84
CA ALA A 34 -10.35 -10.32 -6.59
C ALA A 34 -10.55 -9.78 -5.16
N LEU A 35 -9.47 -9.33 -4.53
CA LEU A 35 -9.54 -8.64 -3.24
C LEU A 35 -9.55 -7.14 -3.48
N LEU A 36 -10.63 -6.49 -3.03
CA LEU A 36 -10.89 -5.08 -3.28
C LEU A 36 -11.18 -4.33 -1.99
N LEU A 37 -10.63 -3.13 -1.88
CA LEU A 37 -11.07 -2.18 -0.86
C LEU A 37 -12.54 -1.87 -1.10
N ARG A 38 -13.38 -2.11 -0.09
CA ARG A 38 -14.85 -2.09 -0.22
C ARG A 38 -15.36 -0.79 -0.82
N GLU A 39 -14.78 0.32 -0.38
CA GLU A 39 -15.19 1.67 -0.76
C GLU A 39 -14.63 2.10 -2.13
N MET A 40 -13.71 1.33 -2.71
CA MET A 40 -13.10 1.59 -4.01
C MET A 40 -13.67 0.69 -5.12
N TYR A 41 -14.49 -0.31 -4.77
CA TYR A 41 -15.05 -1.24 -5.72
C TYR A 41 -16.03 -0.53 -6.69
N GLY A 42 -15.83 -0.75 -7.99
CA GLY A 42 -16.66 -0.18 -9.06
C GLY A 42 -16.92 -1.16 -10.22
N SER A 43 -17.55 -0.66 -11.28
CA SER A 43 -17.82 -1.42 -12.51
C SER A 43 -16.56 -1.67 -13.34
N GLY A 44 -16.54 -2.71 -14.19
CA GLY A 44 -15.46 -2.96 -15.17
C GLY A 44 -14.77 -4.33 -15.02
N TRP A 45 -15.10 -5.06 -13.96
CA TRP A 45 -14.58 -6.38 -13.66
C TRP A 45 -15.17 -7.49 -14.54
N ARG A 46 -14.40 -8.55 -14.76
CA ARG A 46 -14.83 -9.76 -15.46
C ARG A 46 -14.46 -11.00 -14.66
N ASP A 47 -15.35 -11.99 -14.67
CA ASP A 47 -15.14 -13.27 -13.96
C ASP A 47 -14.12 -14.19 -14.63
N ASP A 48 -13.81 -13.96 -15.91
CA ASP A 48 -12.95 -14.82 -16.73
C ASP A 48 -11.48 -14.34 -16.80
N TRP A 49 -11.09 -13.41 -15.94
CA TRP A 49 -9.72 -12.92 -15.90
C TRP A 49 -8.72 -13.95 -15.40
N SER A 50 -7.55 -13.96 -16.04
CA SER A 50 -6.41 -14.72 -15.52
C SER A 50 -5.94 -14.12 -14.18
N PRO A 51 -5.28 -14.91 -13.33
CA PRO A 51 -4.73 -14.41 -12.07
C PRO A 51 -3.85 -13.16 -12.25
N GLN A 52 -3.02 -13.11 -13.29
CA GLN A 52 -2.17 -11.94 -13.59
C GLN A 52 -2.98 -10.67 -13.91
N ASN A 53 -4.07 -10.82 -14.66
CA ASN A 53 -4.94 -9.69 -14.99
C ASN A 53 -5.68 -9.20 -13.74
N VAL A 54 -6.11 -10.12 -12.86
CA VAL A 54 -6.70 -9.75 -11.56
C VAL A 54 -5.72 -8.94 -10.73
N ALA A 55 -4.49 -9.44 -10.52
CA ALA A 55 -3.47 -8.72 -9.74
C ALA A 55 -3.14 -7.33 -10.32
N SER A 56 -3.07 -7.23 -11.65
CA SER A 56 -2.81 -5.95 -12.33
C SER A 56 -3.96 -4.97 -12.14
N HIS A 57 -5.22 -5.44 -12.22
CA HIS A 57 -6.37 -4.56 -12.04
C HIS A 57 -6.63 -4.22 -10.56
N GLU A 58 -6.28 -5.12 -9.62
CA GLU A 58 -6.24 -4.81 -8.20
C GLU A 58 -5.32 -3.61 -7.92
N LEU A 59 -4.13 -3.52 -8.55
CA LEU A 59 -3.23 -2.36 -8.41
C LEU A 59 -3.79 -1.05 -8.98
N GLU A 60 -4.63 -1.14 -10.00
CA GLU A 60 -5.30 0.01 -10.61
C GLU A 60 -6.44 0.52 -9.72
N VAL A 61 -7.20 -0.40 -9.13
CA VAL A 61 -8.39 -0.08 -8.33
C VAL A 61 -8.04 0.23 -6.88
N ASN A 62 -7.19 -0.57 -6.24
CA ASN A 62 -6.78 -0.37 -4.85
C ASN A 62 -5.59 0.60 -4.76
N ASP A 63 -5.73 1.78 -5.36
CA ASP A 63 -4.70 2.84 -5.39
C ASP A 63 -5.11 4.00 -4.49
N VAL A 64 -4.44 4.13 -3.35
CA VAL A 64 -4.81 5.11 -2.33
C VAL A 64 -3.74 6.18 -2.21
N TRP A 65 -4.13 7.43 -2.42
CA TRP A 65 -3.31 8.58 -2.10
C TRP A 65 -3.30 8.87 -0.59
N ILE A 66 -2.10 9.04 -0.04
CA ILE A 66 -1.87 9.36 1.37
C ILE A 66 -1.47 10.84 1.46
N PRO A 67 -2.32 11.68 2.07
CA PRO A 67 -2.07 13.11 2.13
C PRO A 67 -0.84 13.44 2.98
N PRO A 68 -0.06 14.48 2.61
CA PRO A 68 1.00 15.02 3.45
C PRO A 68 0.46 15.97 4.53
N ASP A 69 -0.85 16.27 4.55
CA ASP A 69 -1.45 17.23 5.48
C ASP A 69 -1.10 16.94 6.95
N GLY A 70 -0.76 17.99 7.70
CA GLY A 70 -0.38 17.88 9.11
C GLY A 70 0.92 17.10 9.33
N LEU A 71 1.80 17.05 8.34
CA LEU A 71 3.23 16.79 8.56
C LEU A 71 3.93 18.12 8.81
N ASP A 72 4.68 18.18 9.89
CA ASP A 72 5.36 19.38 10.35
C ASP A 72 6.73 19.01 10.93
N GLY A 73 7.62 20.01 10.98
CA GLY A 73 9.00 19.84 11.44
C GLY A 73 10.05 20.02 10.34
N PRO A 74 11.31 19.65 10.62
CA PRO A 74 12.42 19.80 9.69
C PRO A 74 12.19 19.04 8.37
N GLU A 75 12.59 19.65 7.26
CA GLU A 75 12.51 19.10 5.90
C GLU A 75 13.11 17.70 5.80
N GLU A 76 14.27 17.51 6.43
CA GLU A 76 15.01 16.24 6.51
C GLU A 76 14.20 15.08 7.11
N LEU A 77 13.16 15.39 7.89
CA LEU A 77 12.29 14.39 8.52
C LEU A 77 10.98 14.18 7.75
N LEU A 78 10.59 15.07 6.84
CA LEU A 78 9.28 15.00 6.16
C LEU A 78 9.13 13.72 5.34
N LEU A 79 10.18 13.31 4.61
CA LEU A 79 10.20 12.06 3.86
C LEU A 79 9.99 10.84 4.76
N THR A 80 10.73 10.79 5.88
CA THR A 80 10.62 9.69 6.86
C THR A 80 9.22 9.65 7.48
N GLN A 81 8.65 10.81 7.82
CA GLN A 81 7.29 10.88 8.36
C GLN A 81 6.24 10.44 7.34
N MET A 82 6.39 10.84 6.07
CA MET A 82 5.50 10.44 4.98
C MET A 82 5.55 8.93 4.74
N ALA A 83 6.75 8.34 4.66
CA ALA A 83 6.93 6.90 4.54
C ALA A 83 6.34 6.15 5.74
N ALA A 84 6.52 6.65 6.96
CA ALA A 84 5.97 6.06 8.18
C ALA A 84 4.44 6.05 8.18
N ARG A 85 3.83 7.16 7.77
CA ARG A 85 2.37 7.31 7.66
C ARG A 85 1.80 6.36 6.60
N ALA A 86 2.40 6.33 5.41
CA ALA A 86 1.98 5.43 4.33
C ALA A 86 2.10 3.95 4.75
N ARG A 87 3.21 3.59 5.42
CA ARG A 87 3.41 2.26 5.99
C ARG A 87 2.36 1.93 7.05
N ARG A 88 2.06 2.86 7.97
CA ARG A 88 1.03 2.65 8.99
C ARG A 88 -0.32 2.35 8.35
N PHE A 89 -0.71 3.14 7.35
CA PHE A 89 -1.94 2.89 6.58
C PHE A 89 -1.91 1.51 5.91
N ALA A 90 -0.84 1.19 5.17
CA ALA A 90 -0.69 -0.10 4.49
C ALA A 90 -0.85 -1.29 5.45
N VAL A 91 -0.18 -1.24 6.61
CA VAL A 91 -0.25 -2.29 7.63
C VAL A 91 -1.67 -2.46 8.17
N GLU A 92 -2.35 -1.38 8.52
CA GLU A 92 -3.71 -1.47 9.08
C GLU A 92 -4.71 -1.96 8.03
N VAL A 93 -4.56 -1.55 6.77
CA VAL A 93 -5.36 -2.07 5.66
C VAL A 93 -5.09 -3.56 5.42
N LEU A 94 -3.83 -4.01 5.39
CA LEU A 94 -3.50 -5.43 5.24
C LEU A 94 -4.07 -6.28 6.39
N ARG A 95 -4.04 -5.78 7.64
CA ARG A 95 -4.66 -6.46 8.78
C ARG A 95 -6.16 -6.62 8.62
N SER A 96 -6.85 -5.63 8.06
CA SER A 96 -8.30 -5.71 7.85
C SER A 96 -8.73 -6.82 6.86
N ALA A 97 -7.80 -7.39 6.09
CA ALA A 97 -8.06 -8.54 5.21
C ALA A 97 -7.97 -9.91 5.92
N GLU A 98 -7.55 -9.96 7.19
CA GLU A 98 -7.33 -11.21 7.90
C GLU A 98 -8.59 -12.11 7.87
N GLY A 99 -8.37 -13.39 7.53
CA GLY A 99 -9.44 -14.38 7.41
C GLY A 99 -10.15 -14.41 6.05
N MET A 100 -9.81 -13.50 5.12
CA MET A 100 -10.31 -13.58 3.74
C MET A 100 -9.50 -14.58 2.91
N LEU A 101 -10.16 -15.15 1.90
CA LEU A 101 -9.50 -16.01 0.92
C LEU A 101 -8.42 -15.22 0.17
N ALA A 102 -7.22 -15.79 0.04
CA ALA A 102 -6.06 -15.18 -0.62
C ALA A 102 -5.50 -13.91 0.07
N ALA A 103 -5.93 -13.59 1.30
CA ALA A 103 -5.40 -12.45 2.06
C ALA A 103 -3.89 -12.59 2.33
N GLU A 104 -3.40 -13.82 2.50
CA GLU A 104 -1.98 -14.13 2.66
C GLU A 104 -1.13 -13.77 1.44
N LEU A 105 -1.76 -13.61 0.28
CA LEU A 105 -1.09 -13.22 -0.96
C LEU A 105 -1.06 -11.70 -1.15
N LEU A 106 -1.74 -10.92 -0.30
CA LEU A 106 -1.78 -9.46 -0.41
C LEU A 106 -0.42 -8.84 -0.18
N VAL A 107 -0.13 -7.84 -1.00
CA VAL A 107 1.03 -6.97 -0.91
C VAL A 107 0.60 -5.53 -1.08
N ALA A 108 1.26 -4.64 -0.36
CA ALA A 108 1.16 -3.21 -0.52
C ALA A 108 2.44 -2.67 -1.16
N VAL A 109 2.29 -1.84 -2.18
CA VAL A 109 3.37 -1.07 -2.79
C VAL A 109 3.23 0.37 -2.34
N ILE A 110 4.22 0.87 -1.62
CA ILE A 110 4.29 2.24 -1.13
C ILE A 110 5.25 3.00 -2.06
N SER A 111 4.78 4.11 -2.61
CA SER A 111 5.60 5.04 -3.38
C SER A 111 5.46 6.44 -2.78
N VAL A 112 6.57 7.03 -2.37
CA VAL A 112 6.63 8.42 -1.88
C VAL A 112 7.35 9.25 -2.94
N GLU A 113 6.70 10.28 -3.45
CA GLU A 113 7.32 11.19 -4.41
C GLU A 113 8.39 12.05 -3.73
N VAL A 114 9.57 12.12 -4.35
CA VAL A 114 10.70 12.87 -3.84
C VAL A 114 11.12 13.88 -4.91
N GLU A 115 10.37 14.98 -5.02
CA GLU A 115 10.83 16.14 -5.79
C GLU A 115 11.58 17.09 -4.85
N SER A 116 12.83 17.42 -5.18
CA SER A 116 13.69 18.30 -4.35
C SER A 116 13.94 17.86 -2.90
N GLY A 117 13.58 16.63 -2.52
CA GLY A 117 13.73 16.12 -1.15
C GLY A 117 12.50 16.29 -0.26
N ILE A 118 11.42 16.89 -0.78
CA ILE A 118 10.17 17.14 -0.04
C ILE A 118 9.03 16.33 -0.66
N PRO A 119 8.26 15.56 0.14
CA PRO A 119 7.04 14.94 -0.34
C PRO A 119 5.92 15.98 -0.44
N GLU A 120 5.99 16.89 -1.41
CA GLU A 120 4.98 17.93 -1.62
C GLU A 120 3.63 17.31 -2.05
N ASP A 121 3.69 16.21 -2.81
CA ASP A 121 2.52 15.51 -3.34
C ASP A 121 2.08 14.29 -2.51
N GLY A 122 2.72 14.05 -1.35
CA GLY A 122 2.38 12.95 -0.45
C GLY A 122 2.92 11.58 -0.89
N ALA A 123 2.13 10.53 -0.69
CA ALA A 123 2.49 9.17 -1.09
C ALA A 123 1.30 8.43 -1.74
N THR A 124 1.60 7.33 -2.42
CA THR A 124 0.60 6.37 -2.90
C THR A 124 0.85 5.01 -2.28
N VAL A 125 -0.24 4.33 -1.94
CA VAL A 125 -0.23 2.94 -1.48
C VAL A 125 -1.17 2.14 -2.38
N LYS A 126 -0.58 1.25 -3.18
CA LYS A 126 -1.31 0.34 -4.06
C LYS A 126 -1.34 -1.05 -3.46
N PHE A 127 -2.45 -1.76 -3.63
CA PHE A 127 -2.57 -3.13 -3.14
C PHE A 127 -2.94 -4.11 -4.24
N CYS A 128 -2.33 -5.29 -4.20
CA CYS A 128 -2.76 -6.41 -5.01
C CYS A 128 -2.37 -7.72 -4.36
N THR A 129 -2.88 -8.80 -4.91
CA THR A 129 -2.42 -10.14 -4.59
C THR A 129 -1.27 -10.55 -5.51
N ARG A 130 -0.37 -11.39 -5.01
CA ARG A 130 0.67 -12.03 -5.83
C ARG A 130 0.15 -13.15 -6.74
N ARG A 131 -1.16 -13.25 -6.94
CA ARG A 131 -1.75 -14.33 -7.75
C ARG A 131 -1.30 -14.18 -9.20
N GLY A 132 -0.82 -15.28 -9.78
CA GLY A 132 -0.25 -15.26 -11.13
C GLY A 132 1.15 -14.64 -11.25
N GLY A 133 1.75 -14.20 -10.14
CA GLY A 133 3.04 -13.53 -10.11
C GLY A 133 2.90 -12.03 -9.85
N PHE A 134 3.83 -11.49 -9.07
CA PHE A 134 3.91 -10.05 -8.82
C PHE A 134 4.42 -9.35 -10.09
N PRO A 135 3.95 -8.13 -10.42
CA PRO A 135 4.41 -7.47 -11.64
C PRO A 135 5.92 -7.20 -11.59
N GLY A 136 6.66 -7.81 -12.52
CA GLY A 136 8.13 -7.80 -12.50
C GLY A 136 8.77 -6.42 -12.69
N TYR A 137 8.00 -5.38 -12.99
CA TYR A 137 8.51 -4.01 -12.98
C TYR A 137 8.86 -3.52 -11.56
N TYR A 138 8.33 -4.15 -10.52
CA TYR A 138 8.70 -3.88 -9.12
C TYR A 138 9.88 -4.73 -8.62
N ASP A 139 10.46 -5.59 -9.45
CA ASP A 139 11.64 -6.39 -9.09
C ASP A 139 12.91 -5.53 -8.98
N ASP A 140 12.92 -4.36 -9.63
CA ASP A 140 14.02 -3.39 -9.63
C ASP A 140 13.50 -2.01 -9.17
N LEU A 141 13.36 -1.86 -7.85
CA LEU A 141 12.86 -0.62 -7.23
C LEU A 141 13.83 0.56 -7.42
N GLU A 142 15.13 0.31 -7.58
CA GLU A 142 16.15 1.35 -7.76
C GLU A 142 15.95 2.13 -9.07
N ARG A 143 15.30 1.51 -10.06
CA ARG A 143 14.93 2.15 -11.32
C ARG A 143 13.98 3.35 -11.16
N TYR A 144 13.25 3.43 -10.05
CA TYR A 144 12.29 4.49 -9.76
C TYR A 144 12.94 5.69 -9.05
N GLY A 145 14.10 6.16 -9.50
CA GLY A 145 14.97 7.10 -8.78
C GLY A 145 14.41 8.47 -8.36
N LEU A 146 13.14 8.78 -8.67
CA LEU A 146 12.40 9.95 -8.16
C LEU A 146 11.45 9.61 -6.98
N TYR A 147 11.34 8.33 -6.63
CA TYR A 147 10.42 7.83 -5.63
C TYR A 147 11.16 7.02 -4.56
N GLY A 148 10.81 7.25 -3.30
CA GLY A 148 11.07 6.28 -2.23
C GLY A 148 10.07 5.15 -2.35
N MET A 149 10.54 3.93 -2.64
CA MET A 149 9.67 2.77 -2.86
C MET A 149 9.85 1.68 -1.82
N ALA A 150 8.74 1.05 -1.43
CA ALA A 150 8.73 -0.09 -0.54
C ALA A 150 7.62 -1.09 -0.87
N ILE A 151 7.88 -2.38 -0.61
CA ILE A 151 6.88 -3.44 -0.70
C ILE A 151 6.66 -3.98 0.72
N VAL A 152 5.41 -4.09 1.13
CA VAL A 152 5.01 -4.67 2.42
C VAL A 152 4.09 -5.85 2.17
N GLU A 153 4.46 -7.03 2.64
CA GLU A 153 3.66 -8.24 2.45
C GLU A 153 2.78 -8.51 3.67
N ALA A 154 1.60 -9.12 3.46
CA ALA A 154 0.74 -9.54 4.58
C ALA A 154 1.49 -10.46 5.56
N ALA A 155 2.38 -11.33 5.05
CA ALA A 155 3.20 -12.22 5.88
C ALA A 155 4.12 -11.47 6.86
N ASP A 156 4.57 -10.25 6.52
CA ASP A 156 5.43 -9.43 7.38
C ASP A 156 4.64 -8.69 8.49
N VAL A 157 3.31 -8.74 8.42
CA VAL A 157 2.40 -8.06 9.34
C VAL A 157 1.96 -8.95 10.50
N VAL A 158 2.05 -10.28 10.36
CA VAL A 158 1.60 -11.28 11.35
C VAL A 158 2.67 -11.64 12.39
N THR A 159 3.94 -11.29 12.15
CA THR A 159 5.09 -11.63 13.00
C THR A 159 5.34 -10.66 14.18
N TRP A 160 4.29 -10.00 14.70
CA TRP A 160 4.39 -9.01 15.78
C TRP A 160 3.65 -9.41 17.05
#